data_AF-A0A7W0AQ92-F1
#
_entry.id   AF-A0A7W0AQ92-F1
#
_cell.length_a   1.000
_cell.length_b   1.000
_cell.length_c   1.000
_cell.angle_alpha   90.00
_cell.angle_beta   90.00
_cell.angle_gamma   90.00
#
_symmetry.space_group_name_H-M   'P 1'
#
loop_
_entity.id
_entity.type
_entity.pdbx_description
1 polymer ?
#
loop_
_entity_poly.entity_id
_entity_poly.type
_entity_poly.pdbx_seq_one_letter_code
_entity_poly.pdbx_strand_id
1 'polypeptide(L)'
;MALRFTTAGESHGPGLTAVLEGLPAGLEIAPDDLNHDMARRQLGHGRGGRMKIESDAAEVTSGVRHGLTLGSPVALRIANRDYRNWEERMSPWPVDAEIEEVHLPRPGHADLAGVQKFGFTDVRNVLERASARETAARVAVGALAKVLLRAFGVEVRSHVLQIGLVRAPEDMELGADAFNGVDESPVRCLDGAASEEMVAEINTARKANESLGGIYEVRAFGLVPGLGSYASWDSRLDGRLAQAVMSIQAMKGVGVGDGFELAGRVGSEAHDEIFFTDDRGFYRETNHAGGVEGGMSTGDPLVVRGAMKPLPTLTKPLRSVDLATKEPAQALRERTDSCTVPAAAVVAESMVALVLASAFREKLGGDHVDDAIAALRAYEGRIGWRR
;
A
#
# COMPACT_ATOMS: atom_id res chain seq x y z
N MET A 1 -9.83 -2.07 21.11
CA MET A 1 -10.63 -1.69 19.92
C MET A 1 -9.79 -1.94 18.67
N ALA A 2 -10.30 -2.62 17.65
CA ALA A 2 -9.58 -2.83 16.39
C ALA A 2 -9.38 -1.50 15.64
N LEU A 3 -8.31 -1.39 14.84
CA LEU A 3 -8.08 -0.20 14.02
C LEU A 3 -9.03 -0.22 12.83
N ARG A 4 -9.60 0.95 12.51
CA ARG A 4 -10.44 1.15 11.33
C ARG A 4 -10.04 2.45 10.67
N PHE A 5 -10.06 2.48 9.35
CA PHE A 5 -9.80 3.71 8.63
C PHE A 5 -10.78 3.88 7.48
N THR A 6 -10.94 5.12 7.05
CA THR A 6 -11.70 5.48 5.85
C THR A 6 -10.99 6.62 5.15
N THR A 7 -11.04 6.62 3.83
CA THR A 7 -10.51 7.69 2.98
C THR A 7 -11.65 8.32 2.20
N ALA A 8 -11.53 9.61 1.93
CA ALA A 8 -12.46 10.40 1.13
C ALA A 8 -11.70 11.39 0.25
N GLY A 9 -12.39 11.88 -0.79
CA GLY A 9 -11.87 12.86 -1.73
C GLY A 9 -11.54 12.27 -3.11
N GLU A 10 -11.63 13.18 -4.08
CA GLU A 10 -11.45 12.96 -5.50
C GLU A 10 -10.05 13.39 -5.96
N SER A 11 -9.60 12.80 -7.07
CA SER A 11 -8.28 13.07 -7.63
C SER A 11 -8.05 14.55 -7.93
N HIS A 12 -9.05 15.24 -8.46
CA HIS A 12 -9.01 16.67 -8.75
C HIS A 12 -9.98 17.49 -7.89
N GLY A 13 -10.50 16.92 -6.80
CA GLY A 13 -11.27 17.69 -5.80
C GLY A 13 -10.38 18.61 -4.95
N PRO A 14 -10.92 19.33 -3.95
CA PRO A 14 -10.17 20.27 -3.12
C PRO A 14 -9.08 19.62 -2.25
N GLY A 15 -9.22 18.33 -1.98
CA GLY A 15 -8.25 17.56 -1.21
C GLY A 15 -8.78 16.19 -0.86
N LEU A 16 -7.95 15.42 -0.16
CA LEU A 16 -8.29 14.13 0.40
C LEU A 16 -8.44 14.26 1.91
N THR A 17 -9.28 13.41 2.48
CA THR A 17 -9.42 13.23 3.92
C THR A 17 -9.18 11.78 4.27
N ALA A 18 -8.50 11.53 5.38
CA ALA A 18 -8.36 10.21 5.95
C ALA A 18 -8.72 10.24 7.43
N VAL A 19 -9.44 9.25 7.92
CA VAL A 19 -9.77 9.10 9.34
C VAL A 19 -9.28 7.75 9.80
N LEU A 20 -8.55 7.73 10.92
CA LEU A 20 -8.08 6.51 11.59
C LEU A 20 -8.64 6.46 13.02
N GLU A 21 -9.38 5.41 13.32
CA GLU A 21 -9.97 5.12 14.63
C GLU A 21 -9.26 3.95 15.30
N GLY A 22 -9.18 3.96 16.63
CA GLY A 22 -8.68 2.83 17.42
C GLY A 22 -7.19 2.89 17.77
N LEU A 23 -6.49 3.97 17.41
CA LEU A 23 -5.17 4.29 17.97
C LEU A 23 -5.29 4.49 19.49
N PRO A 24 -4.38 3.94 20.30
CA PRO A 24 -4.35 4.22 21.73
C PRO A 24 -3.97 5.69 21.98
N ALA A 25 -4.31 6.23 23.15
CA ALA A 25 -3.82 7.52 23.63
C ALA A 25 -2.33 7.44 24.02
N GLY A 26 -1.66 8.59 24.00
CA GLY A 26 -0.27 8.72 24.45
C GLY A 26 0.80 8.28 23.45
N LEU A 27 0.42 7.89 22.23
CA LEU A 27 1.38 7.59 21.17
C LEU A 27 1.99 8.90 20.67
N GLU A 28 3.32 9.00 20.75
CA GLU A 28 4.07 10.14 20.23
C GLU A 28 4.14 10.12 18.71
N ILE A 29 3.76 11.24 18.08
CA ILE A 29 3.74 11.43 16.63
C ILE A 29 4.43 12.76 16.32
N ALA A 30 5.42 12.71 15.43
CA ALA A 30 6.03 13.90 14.85
C ALA A 30 5.48 14.17 13.44
N PRO A 31 5.50 15.43 12.96
CA PRO A 31 5.18 15.74 11.57
C PRO A 31 6.01 14.94 10.56
N ASP A 32 7.26 14.65 10.88
CA ASP A 32 8.17 13.92 10.01
C ASP A 32 7.76 12.45 9.82
N ASP A 33 7.07 11.84 10.78
CA ASP A 33 6.53 10.48 10.61
C ASP A 33 5.52 10.42 9.45
N LEU A 34 4.71 11.46 9.27
CA LEU A 34 3.77 11.58 8.16
C LEU A 34 4.49 11.99 6.86
N ASN A 35 5.29 13.04 6.93
CA ASN A 35 5.90 13.66 5.75
C ASN A 35 6.86 12.71 5.03
N HIS A 36 7.59 11.87 5.79
CA HIS A 36 8.53 10.90 5.23
C HIS A 36 7.84 9.93 4.25
N ASP A 37 6.79 9.24 4.71
CA ASP A 37 6.08 8.25 3.88
C ASP A 37 5.31 8.92 2.73
N MET A 38 4.77 10.11 2.95
CA MET A 38 4.10 10.89 1.91
C MET A 38 5.05 11.28 0.78
N ALA A 39 6.28 11.71 1.12
CA ALA A 39 7.33 11.99 0.15
C ALA A 39 7.78 10.73 -0.58
N ARG A 40 7.96 9.60 0.13
CA ARG A 40 8.33 8.31 -0.46
C ARG A 40 7.33 7.84 -1.53
N ARG A 41 6.03 8.05 -1.32
CA ARG A 41 4.99 7.73 -2.31
C ARG A 41 5.11 8.57 -3.61
N GLN A 42 5.79 9.71 -3.57
CA GLN A 42 6.04 10.53 -4.76
C GLN A 42 7.29 10.07 -5.55
N LEU A 43 8.17 9.27 -4.95
CA LEU A 43 9.39 8.75 -5.58
C LEU A 43 9.11 7.72 -6.69
N GLY A 44 10.14 7.41 -7.47
CA GLY A 44 10.14 6.39 -8.51
C GLY A 44 10.39 6.95 -9.92
N HIS A 45 11.39 6.43 -10.61
CA HIS A 45 11.57 6.62 -12.03
C HIS A 45 10.38 6.01 -12.76
N GLY A 46 9.81 6.76 -13.70
CA GLY A 46 8.53 6.38 -14.32
C GLY A 46 7.40 7.35 -14.00
N ARG A 47 7.48 8.05 -12.86
CA ARG A 47 6.47 9.02 -12.42
C ARG A 47 6.38 10.22 -13.36
N GLY A 48 5.16 10.68 -13.61
CA GLY A 48 4.80 11.73 -14.54
C GLY A 48 4.79 13.11 -13.90
N GLY A 49 4.43 14.11 -14.70
CA GLY A 49 4.56 15.53 -14.33
C GLY A 49 3.74 15.97 -13.12
N ARG A 50 2.68 15.22 -12.71
CA ARG A 50 1.85 15.58 -11.55
C ARG A 50 2.66 15.61 -10.26
N MET A 51 3.66 14.74 -10.11
CA MET A 51 4.53 14.73 -8.93
C MET A 51 5.45 15.94 -8.83
N LYS A 52 5.56 16.75 -9.89
CA LYS A 52 6.28 18.04 -9.86
C LYS A 52 5.39 19.20 -9.40
N ILE A 53 4.08 19.00 -9.36
CA ILE A 53 3.07 20.02 -8.99
C ILE A 53 2.61 19.79 -7.55
N GLU A 54 2.26 18.55 -7.22
CA GLU A 54 1.82 18.15 -5.89
C GLU A 54 3.02 18.05 -4.94
N SER A 55 2.90 18.56 -3.72
CA SER A 55 3.75 18.15 -2.60
C SER A 55 2.84 17.56 -1.55
N ASP A 56 2.86 16.24 -1.43
CA ASP A 56 1.91 15.55 -0.58
C ASP A 56 2.30 15.76 0.89
N ALA A 57 1.46 16.51 1.61
CA ALA A 57 1.60 16.77 3.04
C ALA A 57 0.25 16.53 3.72
N ALA A 58 0.27 15.84 4.85
CA ALA A 58 -0.91 15.56 5.65
C ALA A 58 -1.00 16.54 6.82
N GLU A 59 -2.09 17.30 6.88
CA GLU A 59 -2.45 18.17 7.99
C GLU A 59 -3.27 17.36 8.99
N VAL A 60 -2.86 17.34 10.26
CA VAL A 60 -3.63 16.70 11.33
C VAL A 60 -4.73 17.66 11.80
N THR A 61 -5.99 17.26 11.66
CA THR A 61 -7.16 18.10 11.99
C THR A 61 -7.91 17.62 13.24
N SER A 62 -7.64 16.41 13.74
CA SER A 62 -8.18 15.92 15.02
C SER A 62 -7.31 14.81 15.62
N GLY A 63 -7.58 14.44 16.87
CA GLY A 63 -7.06 13.21 17.49
C GLY A 63 -5.62 13.25 17.99
N VAL A 64 -4.89 14.34 17.71
CA VAL A 64 -3.52 14.58 18.21
C VAL A 64 -3.48 15.95 18.88
N ARG A 65 -2.81 16.02 20.03
CA ARG A 65 -2.54 17.29 20.74
C ARG A 65 -1.13 17.26 21.30
N HIS A 66 -0.34 18.30 21.00
CA HIS A 66 1.05 18.45 21.44
C HIS A 66 1.92 17.22 21.12
N GLY A 67 1.74 16.63 19.94
CA GLY A 67 2.50 15.45 19.50
C GLY A 67 2.03 14.12 20.10
N LEU A 68 0.93 14.09 20.87
CA LEU A 68 0.40 12.85 21.45
C LEU A 68 -0.99 12.53 20.92
N THR A 69 -1.26 11.27 20.60
CA THR A 69 -2.61 10.79 20.30
C THR A 69 -3.51 10.91 21.52
N LEU A 70 -4.79 11.19 21.28
CA LEU A 70 -5.80 11.35 22.32
C LEU A 70 -6.69 10.12 22.52
N GLY A 71 -6.53 9.07 21.71
CA GLY A 71 -7.45 7.92 21.66
C GLY A 71 -8.75 8.19 20.87
N SER A 72 -9.10 9.46 20.63
CA SER A 72 -10.16 9.85 19.70
C SER A 72 -9.73 9.66 18.23
N PRO A 73 -10.66 9.62 17.26
CA PRO A 73 -10.33 9.51 15.85
C PRO A 73 -9.33 10.57 15.37
N VAL A 74 -8.29 10.12 14.66
CA VAL A 74 -7.31 11.00 14.03
C VAL A 74 -7.75 11.28 12.60
N ALA A 75 -8.11 12.53 12.32
CA ALA A 75 -8.45 13.00 10.99
C ALA A 75 -7.24 13.72 10.37
N LEU A 76 -6.99 13.41 9.10
CA LEU A 76 -5.92 13.96 8.28
C LEU A 76 -6.53 14.59 7.03
N ARG A 77 -6.00 15.74 6.62
CA ARG A 77 -6.34 16.43 5.37
C ARG A 77 -5.12 16.56 4.48
N ILE A 78 -5.26 16.25 3.20
CA ILE A 78 -4.20 16.38 2.20
C ILE A 78 -4.74 17.28 1.08
N ALA A 79 -4.27 18.51 0.99
CA ALA A 79 -4.75 19.44 -0.02
C ALA A 79 -4.31 19.01 -1.43
N ASN A 80 -5.19 19.18 -2.43
CA ASN A 80 -4.81 19.04 -3.83
C ASN A 80 -4.42 20.41 -4.37
N ARG A 81 -3.16 20.59 -4.77
CA ARG A 81 -2.69 21.89 -5.29
C ARG A 81 -3.27 22.21 -6.65
N ASP A 82 -3.54 21.18 -7.44
CA ASP A 82 -4.08 21.32 -8.79
C ASP A 82 -5.56 21.75 -8.80
N TYR A 83 -6.28 21.70 -7.67
CA TYR A 83 -7.71 21.99 -7.59
C TYR A 83 -8.11 23.35 -8.20
N ARG A 84 -7.22 24.35 -8.15
CA ARG A 84 -7.44 25.66 -8.78
C ARG A 84 -7.76 25.58 -10.29
N ASN A 85 -7.29 24.55 -10.97
CA ASN A 85 -7.56 24.30 -12.39
C ASN A 85 -8.86 23.51 -12.62
N TRP A 86 -9.53 23.09 -11.54
CA TRP A 86 -10.67 22.17 -11.54
C TRP A 86 -11.86 22.69 -10.72
N GLU A 87 -11.81 23.91 -10.18
CA GLU A 87 -12.83 24.43 -9.25
C GLU A 87 -14.23 24.37 -9.84
N GLU A 88 -14.38 24.70 -11.12
CA GLU A 88 -15.67 24.67 -11.83
C GLU A 88 -16.10 23.22 -12.13
N ARG A 89 -15.22 22.41 -12.73
CA ARG A 89 -15.50 21.01 -13.13
C ARG A 89 -15.72 20.06 -11.95
N MET A 90 -15.13 20.38 -10.80
CA MET A 90 -15.19 19.59 -9.57
C MET A 90 -15.89 20.36 -8.45
N SER A 91 -16.71 21.36 -8.80
CA SER A 91 -17.52 22.09 -7.83
C SER A 91 -18.46 21.12 -7.11
N PRO A 92 -18.52 21.14 -5.77
CA PRO A 92 -19.51 20.37 -5.03
C PRO A 92 -20.92 20.97 -5.14
N TRP A 93 -21.04 22.17 -5.73
CA TRP A 93 -22.28 22.91 -5.91
C TRP A 93 -22.63 23.04 -7.39
N PRO A 94 -23.91 23.26 -7.75
CA PRO A 94 -24.29 23.56 -9.12
C PRO A 94 -23.50 24.73 -9.70
N VAL A 95 -23.11 24.62 -10.97
CA VAL A 95 -22.43 25.66 -11.75
C VAL A 95 -23.29 26.01 -12.97
N ASP A 96 -23.24 27.27 -13.39
CA ASP A 96 -23.98 27.73 -14.58
C ASP A 96 -23.29 27.33 -15.90
N ALA A 97 -22.00 26.97 -15.84
CA ALA A 97 -21.22 26.57 -17.00
C ALA A 97 -21.62 25.18 -17.52
N GLU A 98 -21.68 25.04 -18.83
CA GLU A 98 -21.85 23.75 -19.49
C GLU A 98 -20.52 22.99 -19.46
N ILE A 99 -20.48 21.88 -18.71
CA ILE A 99 -19.30 21.03 -18.58
C ILE A 99 -19.39 19.89 -19.58
N GLU A 100 -18.40 19.82 -20.47
CA GLU A 100 -18.28 18.71 -21.42
C GLU A 100 -18.06 17.38 -20.67
N GLU A 101 -18.99 16.44 -20.87
CA GLU A 101 -18.90 15.09 -20.32
C GLU A 101 -17.87 14.25 -21.07
N VAL A 102 -17.26 13.28 -20.39
CA VAL A 102 -16.37 12.32 -21.01
C VAL A 102 -17.07 10.97 -21.17
N HIS A 103 -17.21 10.50 -22.42
CA HIS A 103 -17.94 9.26 -22.75
C HIS A 103 -17.05 8.09 -23.15
N LEU A 104 -15.72 8.23 -23.02
CA LEU A 104 -14.74 7.29 -23.58
C LEU A 104 -14.03 6.48 -22.47
N PRO A 105 -14.59 5.35 -22.02
CA PRO A 105 -14.02 4.57 -20.92
C PRO A 105 -12.68 3.95 -21.32
N ARG A 106 -11.76 3.82 -20.37
CA ARG A 106 -10.44 3.21 -20.58
C ARG A 106 -10.48 1.70 -20.28
N PRO A 107 -10.06 0.84 -21.21
CA PRO A 107 -9.89 -0.59 -20.93
C PRO A 107 -8.95 -0.82 -19.74
N GLY A 108 -9.39 -1.64 -18.79
CA GLY A 108 -8.64 -1.91 -17.58
C GLY A 108 -8.77 -0.83 -16.49
N HIS A 109 -9.53 0.25 -16.70
CA HIS A 109 -9.90 1.16 -15.61
C HIS A 109 -11.32 0.85 -15.09
N ALA A 110 -11.74 1.56 -14.04
CA ALA A 110 -13.07 1.41 -13.45
C ALA A 110 -14.20 2.01 -14.30
N ASP A 111 -13.86 2.82 -15.32
CA ASP A 111 -14.75 3.74 -16.02
C ASP A 111 -16.08 3.10 -16.47
N LEU A 112 -16.03 2.08 -17.33
CA LEU A 112 -17.25 1.44 -17.88
C LEU A 112 -18.11 0.78 -16.80
N ALA A 113 -17.49 -0.04 -15.96
CA ALA A 113 -18.20 -0.77 -14.92
C ALA A 113 -18.80 0.18 -13.87
N GLY A 114 -18.09 1.27 -13.55
CA GLY A 114 -18.56 2.30 -12.64
C GLY A 114 -19.75 3.08 -13.21
N VAL A 115 -19.66 3.51 -14.46
CA VAL A 115 -20.76 4.20 -15.15
C VAL A 115 -22.00 3.33 -15.15
N GLN A 116 -21.88 2.06 -15.56
CA GLN A 116 -22.99 1.11 -15.57
C GLN A 116 -23.58 0.87 -14.18
N LYS A 117 -22.73 0.78 -13.15
CA LYS A 117 -23.15 0.54 -11.77
C LYS A 117 -23.93 1.71 -11.16
N PHE A 118 -23.49 2.94 -11.43
CA PHE A 118 -24.02 4.13 -10.78
C PHE A 118 -24.98 4.95 -11.67
N GLY A 119 -25.19 4.52 -12.93
CA GLY A 119 -26.09 5.18 -13.86
C GLY A 119 -25.59 6.53 -14.35
N PHE A 120 -24.27 6.73 -14.41
CA PHE A 120 -23.67 7.97 -14.90
C PHE A 120 -23.61 8.00 -16.43
N THR A 121 -23.55 9.19 -17.02
CA THR A 121 -23.25 9.42 -18.43
C THR A 121 -21.78 9.78 -18.62
N ASP A 122 -21.23 10.57 -17.69
CA ASP A 122 -19.83 10.97 -17.64
C ASP A 122 -18.95 9.97 -16.87
N VAL A 123 -17.87 9.47 -17.50
CA VAL A 123 -16.87 8.61 -16.85
C VAL A 123 -16.06 9.36 -15.79
N ARG A 124 -16.04 10.70 -15.80
CA ARG A 124 -15.32 11.52 -14.81
C ARG A 124 -15.77 11.23 -13.39
N ASN A 125 -17.08 11.07 -13.19
CA ASN A 125 -17.69 10.73 -11.89
C ASN A 125 -17.14 9.43 -11.28
N VAL A 126 -16.62 8.53 -12.11
CA VAL A 126 -15.98 7.29 -11.66
C VAL A 126 -14.48 7.48 -11.45
N LEU A 127 -13.79 8.02 -12.47
CA LEU A 127 -12.33 8.05 -12.49
C LEU A 127 -11.73 8.90 -11.38
N GLU A 128 -12.44 9.95 -10.95
CA GLU A 128 -11.97 10.87 -9.92
C GLU A 128 -11.75 10.17 -8.59
N ARG A 129 -12.66 9.25 -8.21
CA ARG A 129 -12.52 8.45 -6.99
C ARG A 129 -11.71 7.17 -7.20
N ALA A 130 -11.81 6.54 -8.37
CA ALA A 130 -11.06 5.32 -8.68
C ALA A 130 -9.56 5.55 -8.87
N SER A 131 -9.16 6.80 -9.11
CA SER A 131 -7.77 7.22 -9.27
C SER A 131 -6.90 6.82 -8.08
N ALA A 132 -5.67 6.41 -8.37
CA ALA A 132 -4.65 6.11 -7.36
C ALA A 132 -4.22 7.34 -6.54
N ARG A 133 -4.72 8.55 -6.84
CA ARG A 133 -4.54 9.72 -5.96
C ARG A 133 -5.00 9.44 -4.53
N GLU A 134 -6.08 8.67 -4.37
CA GLU A 134 -6.62 8.24 -3.07
C GLU A 134 -5.58 7.55 -2.18
N THR A 135 -4.58 6.87 -2.76
CA THR A 135 -3.52 6.20 -1.99
C THR A 135 -2.68 7.14 -1.13
N ALA A 136 -2.65 8.45 -1.42
CA ALA A 136 -2.02 9.42 -0.52
C ALA A 136 -2.71 9.43 0.86
N ALA A 137 -4.04 9.31 0.90
CA ALA A 137 -4.79 9.19 2.15
C ALA A 137 -4.46 7.88 2.89
N ARG A 138 -4.30 6.77 2.17
CA ARG A 138 -3.88 5.48 2.74
C ARG A 138 -2.49 5.54 3.35
N VAL A 139 -1.54 6.18 2.66
CA VAL A 139 -0.17 6.36 3.15
C VAL A 139 -0.15 7.23 4.39
N ALA A 140 -0.94 8.30 4.44
CA ALA A 140 -1.00 9.17 5.61
C ALA A 140 -1.49 8.43 6.88
N VAL A 141 -2.53 7.60 6.79
CA VAL A 141 -2.97 6.78 7.95
C VAL A 141 -2.03 5.58 8.22
N GLY A 142 -1.40 5.04 7.17
CA GLY A 142 -0.41 3.97 7.30
C GLY A 142 0.85 4.41 8.04
N ALA A 143 1.28 5.65 7.86
CA ALA A 143 2.37 6.25 8.61
C ALA A 143 2.08 6.25 10.12
N LEU A 144 0.85 6.60 10.53
CA LEU A 144 0.44 6.51 11.95
C LEU A 144 0.43 5.06 12.46
N ALA A 145 -0.01 4.10 11.63
CA ALA A 145 0.05 2.69 11.97
C ALA A 145 1.51 2.21 12.15
N LYS A 146 2.44 2.68 11.32
CA LYS A 146 3.87 2.40 11.46
C LYS A 146 4.47 2.99 12.73
N VAL A 147 4.04 4.18 13.16
CA VAL A 147 4.47 4.76 14.45
C VAL A 147 4.04 3.84 15.61
N LEU A 148 2.80 3.36 15.60
CA LEU A 148 2.32 2.40 16.59
C LEU A 148 3.12 1.08 16.56
N LEU A 149 3.36 0.54 15.36
CA LEU A 149 4.17 -0.67 15.20
C LEU A 149 5.60 -0.49 15.69
N ARG A 150 6.21 0.69 15.49
CA ARG A 150 7.54 1.03 16.02
C ARG A 150 7.57 1.00 17.55
N ALA A 151 6.50 1.45 18.22
CA ALA A 151 6.38 1.33 19.67
C ALA A 151 6.29 -0.13 20.14
N PHE A 152 5.86 -1.04 19.26
CA PHE A 152 5.90 -2.49 19.47
C PHE A 152 7.18 -3.13 18.90
N GLY A 153 8.18 -2.33 18.50
CA GLY A 153 9.45 -2.78 17.90
C GLY A 153 9.29 -3.55 16.59
N VAL A 154 8.28 -3.19 15.79
CA VAL A 154 8.01 -3.76 14.47
C VAL A 154 8.34 -2.75 13.39
N GLU A 155 9.02 -3.21 12.34
CA GLU A 155 9.44 -2.39 11.21
C GLU A 155 8.89 -2.93 9.91
N VAL A 156 8.26 -2.08 9.09
CA VAL A 156 7.74 -2.45 7.76
C VAL A 156 8.59 -1.77 6.69
N ARG A 157 9.05 -2.55 5.70
CA ARG A 157 9.89 -2.11 4.58
C ARG A 157 9.42 -2.75 3.28
N SER A 158 9.78 -2.18 2.15
CA SER A 158 9.51 -2.77 0.83
C SER A 158 10.60 -2.49 -0.17
N HIS A 159 10.66 -3.32 -1.19
CA HIS A 159 11.47 -3.10 -2.38
C HIS A 159 10.79 -3.71 -3.61
N VAL A 160 11.25 -3.32 -4.79
CA VAL A 160 10.79 -3.83 -6.07
C VAL A 160 11.59 -5.06 -6.48
N LEU A 161 10.87 -6.11 -6.89
CA LEU A 161 11.44 -7.38 -7.39
C LEU A 161 11.47 -7.42 -8.92
N GLN A 162 10.50 -6.79 -9.59
CA GLN A 162 10.37 -6.87 -11.04
C GLN A 162 9.70 -5.62 -11.60
N ILE A 163 10.18 -5.12 -12.73
CA ILE A 163 9.47 -4.16 -13.59
C ILE A 163 9.55 -4.64 -15.03
N GLY A 164 8.38 -4.75 -15.68
CA GLY A 164 8.31 -5.33 -17.02
C GLY A 164 8.88 -6.75 -17.04
N LEU A 165 9.87 -6.98 -17.90
CA LEU A 165 10.55 -8.27 -18.06
C LEU A 165 11.80 -8.42 -17.16
N VAL A 166 12.25 -7.34 -16.52
CA VAL A 166 13.48 -7.33 -15.71
C VAL A 166 13.14 -7.74 -14.28
N ARG A 167 13.76 -8.81 -13.77
CA ARG A 167 13.58 -9.34 -12.42
C ARG A 167 14.91 -9.30 -11.67
N ALA A 168 14.89 -8.82 -10.44
CA ALA A 168 16.03 -8.88 -9.53
C ALA A 168 16.27 -10.33 -9.07
N PRO A 169 17.51 -10.70 -8.73
CA PRO A 169 17.79 -11.95 -8.02
C PRO A 169 16.98 -12.03 -6.72
N GLU A 170 16.49 -13.22 -6.38
CA GLU A 170 15.82 -13.43 -5.10
C GLU A 170 16.85 -13.68 -4.00
N ASP A 171 16.71 -12.95 -2.91
CA ASP A 171 17.45 -13.18 -1.68
C ASP A 171 16.48 -13.49 -0.53
N MET A 172 16.62 -14.67 0.06
CA MET A 172 15.78 -15.12 1.16
C MET A 172 16.23 -14.51 2.50
N GLU A 173 17.49 -14.07 2.63
CA GLU A 173 18.11 -13.66 3.90
C GLU A 173 18.23 -12.14 4.07
N LEU A 174 17.20 -11.38 3.65
CA LEU A 174 17.19 -9.92 3.87
C LEU A 174 16.72 -9.58 5.30
N GLY A 175 17.64 -9.05 6.10
CA GLY A 175 17.33 -8.36 7.36
C GLY A 175 16.84 -6.92 7.14
N ALA A 176 16.36 -6.27 8.20
CA ALA A 176 15.84 -4.89 8.11
C ALA A 176 16.87 -3.89 7.57
N ASP A 177 18.15 -4.05 7.95
CA ASP A 177 19.24 -3.16 7.53
C ASP A 177 19.53 -3.21 6.03
N ALA A 178 19.19 -4.32 5.35
CA ALA A 178 19.35 -4.43 3.90
C ALA A 178 18.50 -3.39 3.14
N PHE A 179 17.45 -2.86 3.76
CA PHE A 179 16.57 -1.85 3.17
C PHE A 179 17.06 -0.41 3.41
N ASN A 180 18.16 -0.22 4.15
CA ASN A 180 18.74 1.10 4.35
C ASN A 180 19.18 1.69 3.00
N GLY A 181 18.69 2.88 2.68
CA GLY A 181 18.97 3.52 1.39
C GLY A 181 18.16 2.98 0.20
N VAL A 182 17.18 2.08 0.40
CA VAL A 182 16.35 1.56 -0.71
C VAL A 182 15.67 2.67 -1.53
N ASP A 183 15.35 3.79 -0.90
CA ASP A 183 14.71 4.93 -1.55
C ASP A 183 15.68 5.78 -2.41
N GLU A 184 16.99 5.55 -2.29
CA GLU A 184 18.02 6.13 -3.18
C GLU A 184 18.02 5.44 -4.55
N SER A 185 17.58 4.18 -4.62
CA SER A 185 17.38 3.50 -5.90
C SER A 185 16.24 4.19 -6.68
N PRO A 186 16.46 4.54 -7.95
CA PRO A 186 15.44 5.19 -8.77
C PRO A 186 14.17 4.33 -8.91
N VAL A 187 14.26 3.01 -8.75
CA VAL A 187 13.12 2.09 -8.83
C VAL A 187 12.87 1.35 -7.53
N ARG A 188 13.49 1.77 -6.41
CA ARG A 188 13.40 1.11 -5.10
C ARG A 188 13.73 -0.39 -5.16
N CYS A 189 14.71 -0.77 -5.97
CA CYS A 189 15.23 -2.13 -6.06
C CYS A 189 16.52 -2.21 -5.24
N LEU A 190 16.68 -3.28 -4.46
CA LEU A 190 17.87 -3.51 -3.62
C LEU A 190 19.09 -3.94 -4.45
N ASP A 191 18.86 -4.66 -5.54
CA ASP A 191 19.92 -5.04 -6.48
C ASP A 191 20.21 -3.89 -7.45
N GLY A 192 21.46 -3.39 -7.42
CA GLY A 192 21.88 -2.24 -8.22
C GLY A 192 21.87 -2.50 -9.73
N ALA A 193 22.30 -3.70 -10.17
CA ALA A 193 22.34 -4.05 -11.58
C ALA A 193 20.93 -4.16 -12.17
N ALA A 194 20.04 -4.89 -11.49
CA ALA A 194 18.64 -4.98 -11.86
C ALA A 194 17.95 -3.61 -11.80
N SER A 195 18.33 -2.74 -10.86
CA SER A 195 17.83 -1.36 -10.80
C SER A 195 18.14 -0.57 -12.07
N GLU A 196 19.37 -0.65 -12.59
CA GLU A 196 19.77 0.00 -13.85
C GLU A 196 19.01 -0.56 -15.05
N GLU A 197 18.87 -1.89 -15.12
CA GLU A 197 18.12 -2.57 -16.18
C GLU A 197 16.63 -2.21 -16.16
N MET A 198 16.00 -2.16 -14.99
CA MET A 198 14.61 -1.72 -14.82
C MET A 198 14.40 -0.27 -15.27
N VAL A 199 15.37 0.62 -14.99
CA VAL A 199 15.33 2.01 -15.46
C VAL A 199 15.41 2.07 -16.99
N ALA A 200 16.29 1.27 -17.61
CA ALA A 200 16.40 1.18 -19.06
C ALA A 200 15.10 0.66 -19.69
N GLU A 201 14.48 -0.36 -19.11
CA GLU A 201 13.20 -0.92 -19.53
C GLU A 201 12.06 0.12 -19.47
N ILE A 202 11.97 0.87 -18.37
CA ILE A 202 11.00 1.99 -18.24
C ILE A 202 11.24 3.05 -19.33
N ASN A 203 12.50 3.40 -19.62
CA ASN A 203 12.82 4.40 -20.63
C ASN A 203 12.44 3.93 -22.04
N THR A 204 12.66 2.65 -22.35
CA THR A 204 12.26 2.03 -23.61
C THR A 204 10.74 2.05 -23.76
N ALA A 205 10.01 1.58 -22.75
CA ALA A 205 8.54 1.60 -22.76
C ALA A 205 7.99 3.02 -22.89
N ARG A 206 8.55 3.98 -22.16
CA ARG A 206 8.14 5.40 -22.25
C ARG A 206 8.33 5.96 -23.65
N LYS A 207 9.46 5.71 -24.32
CA LYS A 207 9.70 6.14 -25.70
C LYS A 207 8.71 5.48 -26.68
N ALA A 208 8.31 4.25 -26.39
CA ALA A 208 7.29 3.52 -27.13
C ALA A 208 5.85 3.94 -26.81
N ASN A 209 5.63 4.90 -25.89
CA ASN A 209 4.31 5.31 -25.39
C ASN A 209 3.54 4.22 -24.64
N GLU A 210 4.26 3.27 -24.05
CA GLU A 210 3.76 2.17 -23.24
C GLU A 210 3.89 2.45 -21.73
N SER A 211 3.16 1.66 -20.93
CA SER A 211 3.32 1.62 -19.48
C SER A 211 3.71 0.22 -19.02
N LEU A 212 4.34 0.14 -17.85
CA LEU A 212 4.81 -1.11 -17.27
C LEU A 212 4.18 -1.37 -15.90
N GLY A 213 3.95 -2.66 -15.64
CA GLY A 213 3.64 -3.19 -14.31
C GLY A 213 4.88 -3.83 -13.69
N GLY A 214 4.68 -4.61 -12.64
CA GLY A 214 5.77 -5.26 -11.93
C GLY A 214 5.35 -5.94 -10.64
N ILE A 215 6.35 -6.44 -9.91
CA ILE A 215 6.19 -7.12 -8.64
C ILE A 215 7.04 -6.40 -7.60
N TYR A 216 6.47 -6.20 -6.41
CA TYR A 216 7.20 -5.72 -5.24
C TYR A 216 6.98 -6.68 -4.07
N GLU A 217 7.81 -6.54 -3.04
CA GLU A 217 7.71 -7.26 -1.79
C GLU A 217 7.71 -6.28 -0.62
N VAL A 218 6.83 -6.55 0.35
CA VAL A 218 6.79 -5.88 1.66
C VAL A 218 7.24 -6.89 2.70
N ARG A 219 8.23 -6.50 3.52
CA ARG A 219 8.67 -7.26 4.69
C ARG A 219 8.28 -6.54 5.97
N ALA A 220 7.84 -7.29 6.99
CA ALA A 220 7.70 -6.78 8.35
C ALA A 220 8.57 -7.59 9.33
N PHE A 221 9.41 -6.88 10.07
CA PHE A 221 10.39 -7.44 11.01
C PHE A 221 9.96 -7.20 12.46
N GLY A 222 10.43 -8.05 13.38
CA GLY A 222 10.18 -7.89 14.81
C GLY A 222 8.76 -8.28 15.27
N LEU A 223 8.02 -9.03 14.43
CA LEU A 223 6.71 -9.55 14.81
C LEU A 223 6.84 -10.57 15.95
N VAL A 224 5.81 -10.62 16.81
CA VAL A 224 5.65 -11.71 17.77
C VAL A 224 4.81 -12.84 17.15
N PRO A 225 4.99 -14.10 17.58
CA PRO A 225 4.12 -15.18 17.17
C PRO A 225 2.65 -14.92 17.55
N GLY A 226 1.71 -15.45 16.78
CA GLY A 226 0.29 -15.51 17.14
C GLY A 226 -0.52 -14.21 16.96
N LEU A 227 -0.16 -13.34 16.02
CA LEU A 227 -1.06 -12.32 15.48
C LEU A 227 -1.96 -12.94 14.41
N GLY A 228 -3.24 -12.57 14.35
CA GLY A 228 -4.24 -13.29 13.56
C GLY A 228 -4.75 -14.54 14.29
N SER A 229 -5.52 -15.38 13.60
CA SER A 229 -6.06 -16.62 14.17
C SER A 229 -6.42 -17.64 13.09
N TYR A 230 -6.33 -18.92 13.45
CA TYR A 230 -6.81 -20.04 12.64
C TYR A 230 -8.30 -20.32 12.83
N ALA A 231 -8.91 -19.74 13.87
CA ALA A 231 -10.23 -20.14 14.38
C ALA A 231 -11.38 -19.78 13.43
N SER A 232 -11.21 -18.73 12.62
CA SER A 232 -12.21 -18.31 11.64
C SER A 232 -11.54 -17.78 10.38
N TRP A 233 -12.14 -18.03 9.23
CA TRP A 233 -11.55 -17.76 7.92
C TRP A 233 -11.16 -16.29 7.71
N ASP A 234 -11.93 -15.35 8.27
CA ASP A 234 -11.74 -13.90 8.21
C ASP A 234 -10.77 -13.36 9.28
N SER A 235 -10.42 -14.20 10.26
CA SER A 235 -9.42 -13.89 11.29
C SER A 235 -7.98 -14.24 10.90
N ARG A 236 -7.83 -14.96 9.78
CA ARG A 236 -6.52 -15.36 9.24
C ARG A 236 -5.76 -14.15 8.70
N LEU A 237 -4.52 -13.98 9.16
CA LEU A 237 -3.70 -12.80 8.89
C LEU A 237 -3.34 -12.67 7.40
N ASP A 238 -2.95 -13.77 6.76
CA ASP A 238 -2.70 -13.88 5.32
C ASP A 238 -3.91 -13.44 4.48
N GLY A 239 -5.13 -13.85 4.84
CA GLY A 239 -6.37 -13.42 4.18
C GLY A 239 -6.60 -11.92 4.28
N ARG A 240 -6.38 -11.35 5.47
CA ARG A 240 -6.49 -9.89 5.71
C ARG A 240 -5.42 -9.10 4.95
N LEU A 241 -4.18 -9.57 4.94
CA LEU A 241 -3.08 -8.98 4.17
C LEU A 241 -3.35 -9.04 2.66
N ALA A 242 -3.83 -10.19 2.16
CA ALA A 242 -4.22 -10.36 0.78
C ALA A 242 -5.30 -9.38 0.36
N GLN A 243 -6.35 -9.20 1.17
CA GLN A 243 -7.39 -8.20 0.91
C GLN A 243 -6.80 -6.79 0.89
N ALA A 244 -6.00 -6.42 1.88
CA ALA A 244 -5.42 -5.09 2.01
C ALA A 244 -4.54 -4.72 0.81
N VAL A 245 -3.63 -5.62 0.40
CA VAL A 245 -2.75 -5.40 -0.75
C VAL A 245 -3.53 -5.45 -2.07
N MET A 246 -4.42 -6.43 -2.26
CA MET A 246 -5.22 -6.55 -3.50
C MET A 246 -6.16 -5.36 -3.70
N SER A 247 -6.57 -4.69 -2.62
CA SER A 247 -7.42 -3.48 -2.69
C SER A 247 -6.71 -2.23 -3.20
N ILE A 248 -5.38 -2.26 -3.33
CA ILE A 248 -4.61 -1.17 -3.91
C ILE A 248 -4.89 -1.12 -5.41
N GLN A 249 -5.02 0.09 -5.94
CA GLN A 249 -5.30 0.33 -7.34
C GLN A 249 -4.27 -0.40 -8.22
N ALA A 250 -4.76 -1.05 -9.28
CA ALA A 250 -3.98 -1.84 -10.25
C ALA A 250 -3.33 -3.14 -9.72
N MET A 251 -3.60 -3.59 -8.49
CA MET A 251 -3.18 -4.93 -8.06
C MET A 251 -4.01 -6.03 -8.72
N LYS A 252 -3.33 -7.10 -9.13
CA LYS A 252 -3.91 -8.28 -9.78
C LYS A 252 -3.49 -9.61 -9.16
N GLY A 253 -2.50 -9.61 -8.27
CA GLY A 253 -2.02 -10.79 -7.56
C GLY A 253 -1.42 -10.39 -6.21
N VAL A 254 -1.59 -11.27 -5.21
CA VAL A 254 -0.91 -11.16 -3.91
C VAL A 254 -0.42 -12.55 -3.53
N GLY A 255 0.80 -12.63 -3.01
CA GLY A 255 1.39 -13.84 -2.43
C GLY A 255 1.93 -13.56 -1.03
N VAL A 256 1.94 -14.59 -0.18
CA VAL A 256 2.60 -14.58 1.13
C VAL A 256 3.75 -15.59 1.07
N GLY A 257 4.94 -15.18 1.53
CA GLY A 257 6.18 -15.95 1.34
C GLY A 257 6.46 -16.19 -0.14
N ASP A 258 6.80 -17.45 -0.46
CA ASP A 258 7.05 -17.90 -1.84
C ASP A 258 5.75 -17.93 -2.68
N GLY A 259 4.58 -17.84 -2.06
CA GLY A 259 3.30 -17.67 -2.74
C GLY A 259 3.02 -18.75 -3.79
N PHE A 260 2.91 -18.35 -5.06
CA PHE A 260 2.66 -19.27 -6.17
C PHE A 260 3.84 -20.20 -6.48
N GLU A 261 5.07 -19.79 -6.17
CA GLU A 261 6.26 -20.64 -6.37
C GLU A 261 6.22 -21.86 -5.44
N LEU A 262 5.65 -21.70 -4.24
CA LEU A 262 5.46 -22.77 -3.26
C LEU A 262 4.54 -23.89 -3.78
N ALA A 263 3.54 -23.56 -4.60
CA ALA A 263 2.56 -24.52 -5.12
C ALA A 263 3.17 -25.56 -6.08
N GLY A 264 4.36 -25.28 -6.64
CA GLY A 264 5.11 -26.21 -7.48
C GLY A 264 6.05 -27.14 -6.72
N ARG A 265 6.23 -26.96 -5.40
CA ARG A 265 7.17 -27.73 -4.59
C ARG A 265 6.53 -28.97 -3.97
N VAL A 266 7.35 -30.00 -3.71
CA VAL A 266 6.92 -31.16 -2.92
C VAL A 266 6.89 -30.79 -1.44
N GLY A 267 6.01 -31.43 -0.65
CA GLY A 267 5.81 -31.07 0.75
C GLY A 267 7.08 -31.12 1.61
N SER A 268 8.04 -31.98 1.29
CA SER A 268 9.34 -32.06 1.97
C SER A 268 10.26 -30.85 1.72
N GLU A 269 9.94 -29.99 0.75
CA GLU A 269 10.73 -28.81 0.35
C GLU A 269 9.92 -27.50 0.41
N ALA A 270 8.67 -27.58 0.87
CA ALA A 270 7.70 -26.48 0.84
C ALA A 270 7.39 -25.90 2.23
N HIS A 271 7.90 -26.52 3.29
CA HIS A 271 7.57 -26.15 4.66
C HIS A 271 8.82 -25.76 5.41
N ASP A 272 8.62 -24.92 6.42
CA ASP A 272 9.70 -24.45 7.25
C ASP A 272 9.81 -25.33 8.50
N GLU A 273 10.91 -26.07 8.60
CA GLU A 273 11.14 -26.99 9.72
C GLU A 273 11.34 -26.23 11.04
N ILE A 274 10.85 -26.81 12.14
CA ILE A 274 10.83 -26.18 13.46
C ILE A 274 11.94 -26.76 14.33
N PHE A 275 12.80 -25.88 14.81
CA PHE A 275 13.93 -26.18 15.68
C PHE A 275 13.78 -25.48 17.04
N PHE A 276 14.59 -25.88 18.02
CA PHE A 276 14.59 -25.29 19.36
C PHE A 276 16.00 -25.26 19.96
N THR A 277 16.35 -24.13 20.58
CA THR A 277 17.49 -24.02 21.50
C THR A 277 17.12 -23.19 22.74
N ASP A 278 17.82 -23.41 23.86
CA ASP A 278 17.54 -22.68 25.12
C ASP A 278 17.82 -21.16 25.03
N ASP A 279 18.73 -20.76 24.13
CA ASP A 279 19.11 -19.37 23.89
C ASP A 279 18.13 -18.64 22.96
N ARG A 280 17.65 -19.30 21.89
CA ARG A 280 16.79 -18.69 20.85
C ARG A 280 15.29 -18.98 21.02
N GLY A 281 14.93 -20.07 21.70
CA GLY A 281 13.56 -20.59 21.70
C GLY A 281 13.24 -21.37 20.41
N PHE A 282 11.97 -21.42 20.03
CA PHE A 282 11.56 -22.03 18.76
C PHE A 282 11.93 -21.15 17.57
N TYR A 283 12.48 -21.73 16.52
CA TYR A 283 12.87 -21.02 15.30
C TYR A 283 12.73 -21.89 14.05
N ARG A 284 12.84 -21.25 12.89
CA ARG A 284 12.97 -21.89 11.56
C ARG A 284 14.29 -21.49 10.91
N GLU A 285 14.80 -22.36 10.06
CA GLU A 285 15.98 -22.07 9.22
C GLU A 285 15.59 -21.45 7.87
N THR A 286 14.36 -21.69 7.41
CA THR A 286 13.78 -21.14 6.18
C THR A 286 12.53 -20.33 6.47
N ASN A 287 12.04 -19.59 5.47
CA ASN A 287 10.82 -18.77 5.60
C ASN A 287 9.94 -18.81 4.33
N HIS A 288 9.75 -20.01 3.78
CA HIS A 288 8.89 -20.25 2.62
C HIS A 288 7.43 -19.83 2.86
N ALA A 289 6.95 -19.98 4.10
CA ALA A 289 5.63 -19.54 4.53
C ALA A 289 5.51 -18.00 4.67
N GLY A 290 6.62 -17.27 4.60
CA GLY A 290 6.66 -15.82 4.69
C GLY A 290 6.14 -15.28 6.01
N GLY A 291 6.50 -15.94 7.12
CA GLY A 291 6.18 -15.52 8.49
C GLY A 291 4.73 -15.78 8.91
N VAL A 292 3.95 -16.55 8.15
CA VAL A 292 2.55 -16.88 8.48
C VAL A 292 2.26 -18.37 8.30
N GLU A 293 1.79 -19.02 9.37
CA GLU A 293 1.32 -20.40 9.35
C GLU A 293 -0.08 -20.49 9.94
N GLY A 294 -0.99 -21.21 9.27
CA GLY A 294 -2.37 -21.37 9.75
C GLY A 294 -3.14 -20.05 9.89
N GLY A 295 -2.70 -18.97 9.22
CA GLY A 295 -3.26 -17.63 9.36
C GLY A 295 -2.76 -16.85 10.58
N MET A 296 -1.63 -17.25 11.18
CA MET A 296 -1.01 -16.56 12.30
C MET A 296 0.45 -16.23 12.05
N SER A 297 0.94 -15.11 12.59
CA SER A 297 2.37 -14.80 12.54
C SER A 297 3.20 -15.87 13.27
N THR A 298 4.35 -16.24 12.71
CA THR A 298 5.26 -17.22 13.31
C THR A 298 6.34 -16.59 14.19
N GLY A 299 6.57 -15.28 14.03
CA GLY A 299 7.70 -14.54 14.62
C GLY A 299 8.83 -14.26 13.62
N ASP A 300 8.93 -15.07 12.55
CA ASP A 300 9.82 -14.81 11.42
C ASP A 300 9.36 -13.58 10.62
N PRO A 301 10.23 -12.99 9.78
CA PRO A 301 9.83 -11.86 8.95
C PRO A 301 8.59 -12.18 8.12
N LEU A 302 7.56 -11.33 8.24
CA LEU A 302 6.41 -11.43 7.34
C LEU A 302 6.86 -11.02 5.94
N VAL A 303 6.47 -11.79 4.93
CA VAL A 303 6.76 -11.50 3.52
C VAL A 303 5.46 -11.48 2.71
N VAL A 304 5.14 -10.34 2.11
CA VAL A 304 3.95 -10.17 1.24
C VAL A 304 4.36 -9.57 -0.10
N ARG A 305 4.05 -10.26 -1.20
CA ARG A 305 4.34 -9.83 -2.56
C ARG A 305 3.09 -9.32 -3.25
N GLY A 306 3.19 -8.22 -3.99
CA GLY A 306 2.10 -7.64 -4.79
C GLY A 306 2.44 -7.59 -6.27
N ALA A 307 1.51 -8.05 -7.12
CA ALA A 307 1.65 -7.99 -8.58
C ALA A 307 0.76 -6.87 -9.14
N MET A 308 1.41 -5.81 -9.63
CA MET A 308 0.78 -4.64 -10.21
C MET A 308 0.74 -4.75 -11.72
N LYS A 309 -0.45 -4.60 -12.33
CA LYS A 309 -0.57 -4.52 -13.79
C LYS A 309 -0.05 -3.18 -14.33
N PRO A 310 0.30 -3.09 -15.63
CA PRO A 310 0.53 -1.80 -16.29
C PRO A 310 -0.64 -0.83 -16.14
N LEU A 311 -0.33 0.47 -16.17
CA LEU A 311 -1.34 1.51 -16.06
C LEU A 311 -2.26 1.51 -17.30
N PRO A 312 -3.60 1.56 -17.12
CA PRO A 312 -4.55 1.41 -18.23
C PRO A 312 -4.64 2.65 -19.12
N THR A 313 -4.15 3.80 -18.66
CA THR A 313 -4.10 5.01 -19.49
C THR A 313 -2.79 5.01 -20.25
N LEU A 314 -2.87 5.04 -21.58
CA LEU A 314 -1.72 5.06 -22.49
C LEU A 314 -1.72 6.35 -23.31
N THR A 315 -0.54 6.84 -23.67
CA THR A 315 -0.41 8.01 -24.57
C THR A 315 -0.97 7.69 -25.96
N LYS A 316 -0.81 6.43 -26.41
CA LYS A 316 -1.51 5.86 -27.57
C LYS A 316 -2.71 5.06 -27.04
N PRO A 317 -3.94 5.62 -27.04
CA PRO A 317 -5.05 4.98 -26.36
C PRO A 317 -5.48 3.68 -27.03
N LEU A 318 -6.00 2.76 -26.21
CA LEU A 318 -6.62 1.53 -26.70
C LEU A 318 -7.97 1.83 -27.38
N ARG A 319 -8.46 0.88 -28.17
CA ARG A 319 -9.82 0.93 -28.71
C ARG A 319 -10.84 0.88 -27.57
N SER A 320 -11.88 1.69 -27.69
CA SER A 320 -13.01 1.77 -26.78
C SER A 320 -14.32 1.94 -27.58
N VAL A 321 -15.41 2.21 -26.87
CA VAL A 321 -16.71 2.53 -27.44
C VAL A 321 -17.21 3.78 -26.73
N ASP A 322 -17.64 4.76 -27.52
CA ASP A 322 -18.28 5.95 -26.99
C ASP A 322 -19.63 5.60 -26.36
N LEU A 323 -19.82 5.97 -25.09
CA LEU A 323 -20.98 5.54 -24.32
C LEU A 323 -22.29 6.18 -24.78
N ALA A 324 -22.26 7.36 -25.39
CA ALA A 324 -23.46 8.04 -25.87
C ALA A 324 -23.87 7.53 -27.25
N THR A 325 -22.92 7.46 -28.19
CA THR A 325 -23.18 7.11 -29.59
C THR A 325 -23.15 5.61 -29.87
N LYS A 326 -22.50 4.82 -29.00
CA LYS A 326 -22.20 3.38 -29.19
C LYS A 326 -21.27 3.07 -30.35
N GLU A 327 -20.60 4.07 -30.91
CA GLU A 327 -19.65 3.89 -32.00
C GLU A 327 -18.24 3.54 -31.50
N PRO A 328 -17.44 2.79 -32.27
CA PRO A 328 -16.04 2.54 -31.95
C PRO A 328 -15.22 3.84 -31.90
N ALA A 329 -14.44 4.01 -30.84
CA ALA A 329 -13.61 5.19 -30.62
C ALA A 329 -12.27 4.84 -29.95
N GLN A 330 -11.42 5.84 -29.69
CA GLN A 330 -10.24 5.69 -28.85
C GLN A 330 -10.59 6.04 -27.40
N ALA A 331 -10.04 5.28 -26.45
CA ALA A 331 -10.22 5.53 -25.03
C ALA A 331 -9.75 6.96 -24.63
N LEU A 332 -10.30 7.49 -23.53
CA LEU A 332 -9.86 8.74 -22.94
C LEU A 332 -8.34 8.75 -22.75
N ARG A 333 -7.69 9.78 -23.30
CA ARG A 333 -6.28 10.08 -23.07
C ARG A 333 -6.16 10.99 -21.85
N GLU A 334 -5.53 10.50 -20.81
CA GLU A 334 -5.17 11.29 -19.62
C GLU A 334 -3.64 11.30 -19.45
N ARG A 335 -3.12 12.30 -18.73
CA ARG A 335 -1.70 12.32 -18.38
C ARG A 335 -1.40 11.11 -17.49
N THR A 336 -0.41 10.32 -17.86
CA THR A 336 -0.11 9.05 -17.19
C THR A 336 1.37 8.90 -16.90
N ASP A 337 1.66 8.16 -15.84
CA ASP A 337 3.00 7.71 -15.49
C ASP A 337 3.38 6.54 -16.42
N SER A 338 4.67 6.29 -16.66
CA SER A 338 5.11 5.11 -17.41
C SER A 338 5.29 3.87 -16.52
N CYS A 339 5.57 4.08 -15.22
CA CYS A 339 5.63 3.02 -14.21
C CYS A 339 5.41 3.62 -12.82
N THR A 340 4.68 2.91 -11.95
CA THR A 340 4.41 3.33 -10.56
C THR A 340 4.61 2.21 -9.55
N VAL A 341 5.26 1.11 -9.93
CA VAL A 341 5.56 -0.04 -9.05
C VAL A 341 6.32 0.40 -7.78
N PRO A 342 7.33 1.29 -7.82
CA PRO A 342 8.05 1.73 -6.61
C PRO A 342 7.14 2.45 -5.61
N ALA A 343 6.25 3.31 -6.11
CA ALA A 343 5.27 4.03 -5.29
C ALA A 343 4.20 3.08 -4.73
N ALA A 344 3.76 2.10 -5.53
CA ALA A 344 2.82 1.08 -5.08
C ALA A 344 3.37 0.23 -3.92
N ALA A 345 4.67 -0.05 -3.92
CA ALA A 345 5.34 -0.72 -2.80
C ALA A 345 5.25 0.09 -1.49
N VAL A 346 5.40 1.43 -1.54
CA VAL A 346 5.20 2.32 -0.36
C VAL A 346 3.75 2.27 0.13
N VAL A 347 2.78 2.28 -0.80
CA VAL A 347 1.35 2.15 -0.46
C VAL A 347 1.09 0.79 0.18
N ALA A 348 1.74 -0.27 -0.30
CA ALA A 348 1.61 -1.60 0.27
C ALA A 348 2.20 -1.71 1.67
N GLU A 349 3.35 -1.08 1.95
CA GLU A 349 3.87 -0.97 3.33
C GLU A 349 2.81 -0.36 4.27
N SER A 350 2.11 0.69 3.82
CA SER A 350 1.07 1.36 4.59
C SER A 350 -0.12 0.44 4.86
N MET A 351 -0.57 -0.30 3.85
CA MET A 351 -1.68 -1.24 3.97
C MET A 351 -1.34 -2.44 4.86
N VAL A 352 -0.13 -2.99 4.75
CA VAL A 352 0.38 -4.05 5.63
C VAL A 352 0.50 -3.55 7.06
N ALA A 353 1.03 -2.33 7.26
CA ALA A 353 1.14 -1.72 8.58
C ALA A 353 -0.23 -1.55 9.25
N LEU A 354 -1.27 -1.11 8.53
CA LEU A 354 -2.63 -1.00 9.06
C LEU A 354 -3.20 -2.35 9.52
N VAL A 355 -3.01 -3.41 8.72
CA VAL A 355 -3.47 -4.76 9.09
C VAL A 355 -2.74 -5.28 10.32
N LEU A 356 -1.41 -5.16 10.34
CA LEU A 356 -0.59 -5.59 11.47
C LEU A 356 -0.93 -4.82 12.74
N ALA A 357 -1.03 -3.49 12.65
CA ALA A 357 -1.42 -2.66 13.77
C ALA A 357 -2.80 -3.07 14.30
N SER A 358 -3.78 -3.34 13.42
CA SER A 358 -5.10 -3.83 13.86
C SER A 358 -4.99 -5.18 14.59
N ALA A 359 -4.20 -6.12 14.06
CA ALA A 359 -3.99 -7.43 14.68
C ALA A 359 -3.34 -7.31 16.07
N PHE A 360 -2.37 -6.39 16.24
CA PHE A 360 -1.83 -6.06 17.56
C PHE A 360 -2.89 -5.49 18.49
N ARG A 361 -3.70 -4.53 18.03
CA ARG A 361 -4.77 -3.91 18.84
C ARG A 361 -5.85 -4.90 19.25
N GLU A 362 -6.19 -5.85 18.38
CA GLU A 362 -7.13 -6.94 18.67
C GLU A 362 -6.59 -7.89 19.73
N LYS A 363 -5.29 -8.24 19.64
CA LYS A 363 -4.64 -9.18 20.57
C LYS A 363 -4.35 -8.57 21.93
N LEU A 364 -3.86 -7.33 21.95
CA LEU A 364 -3.30 -6.70 23.16
C LEU A 364 -4.29 -5.77 23.86
N GLY A 365 -5.26 -5.19 23.14
CA GLY A 365 -6.13 -4.16 23.69
C GLY A 365 -5.35 -2.93 24.17
N GLY A 366 -5.76 -2.38 25.32
CA GLY A 366 -5.18 -1.18 25.95
C GLY A 366 -5.73 0.12 25.37
N ASP A 367 -6.13 1.08 26.20
CA ASP A 367 -6.62 2.38 25.72
C ASP A 367 -5.48 3.41 25.67
N HIS A 368 -4.43 3.23 26.48
CA HIS A 368 -3.16 3.95 26.39
C HIS A 368 -2.07 3.07 25.75
N VAL A 369 -1.06 3.69 25.12
CA VAL A 369 0.03 2.96 24.45
C VAL A 369 0.84 2.11 25.44
N ASP A 370 1.05 2.61 26.66
CA ASP A 370 1.78 1.90 27.72
C ASP A 370 1.06 0.61 28.17
N ASP A 371 -0.28 0.61 28.19
CA ASP A 371 -1.06 -0.58 28.52
C ASP A 371 -0.84 -1.68 27.47
N ALA A 372 -0.84 -1.28 26.19
CA ALA A 372 -0.58 -2.20 25.09
C ALA A 372 0.86 -2.74 25.12
N ILE A 373 1.84 -1.89 25.46
CA ILE A 373 3.25 -2.31 25.63
C ILE A 373 3.39 -3.27 26.81
N ALA A 374 2.73 -3.00 27.94
CA ALA A 374 2.73 -3.90 29.09
C ALA A 374 2.10 -5.26 28.76
N ALA A 375 0.98 -5.27 28.04
CA ALA A 375 0.33 -6.49 27.56
C ALA A 375 1.22 -7.28 26.59
N LEU A 376 1.96 -6.59 25.70
CA LEU A 376 2.92 -7.22 24.80
C LEU A 376 4.05 -7.91 25.56
N ARG A 377 4.67 -7.22 26.53
CA ARG A 377 5.74 -7.79 27.36
C ARG A 377 5.24 -8.99 28.16
N ALA A 378 4.03 -8.92 28.71
CA ALA A 378 3.41 -10.05 29.41
C ALA A 378 3.16 -11.24 28.48
N TYR A 379 2.73 -10.98 27.24
CA TYR A 379 2.55 -12.01 26.22
C TYR A 379 3.88 -12.66 25.84
N GLU A 380 4.90 -11.88 25.53
CA GLU A 380 6.25 -12.34 25.20
C GLU A 380 6.83 -13.21 26.35
N GLY A 381 6.71 -12.74 27.60
CA GLY A 381 7.14 -13.50 28.77
C GLY A 381 6.38 -14.82 28.95
N ARG A 382 5.07 -14.84 28.67
CA ARG A 382 4.25 -16.06 28.77
C ARG A 382 4.67 -17.14 27.78
N ILE A 383 5.11 -16.75 26.58
CA ILE A 383 5.54 -17.69 25.54
C ILE A 383 7.07 -17.88 25.49
N GLY A 384 7.81 -17.21 26.37
CA GLY A 384 9.28 -17.23 26.36
C GLY A 384 9.90 -16.61 25.10
N TRP A 385 9.21 -15.69 24.43
CA TRP A 385 9.69 -15.08 23.18
C TRP A 385 10.84 -14.10 23.43
N ARG A 386 11.87 -14.20 22.60
CA ARG A 386 13.04 -13.31 22.58
C ARG A 386 13.20 -12.79 21.16
N ARG A 387 13.45 -11.48 21.03
CA ARG A 387 13.56 -10.80 19.75
C ARG A 387 14.97 -10.83 19.20
#